data_AF-A0AA35R1G4-F1
#
_entry.id   AF-A0AA35R1G4-F1
#
_cell.length_a   1.000
_cell.length_b   1.000
_cell.length_c   1.000
_cell.angle_alpha   90.00
_cell.angle_beta   90.00
_cell.angle_gamma   90.00
#
_symmetry.space_group_name_H-M   'P 1'
#
loop_
_entity.id
_entity.type
_entity.pdbx_description
1 polymer ?
#
loop_
_entity_poly.entity_id
_entity_poly.type
_entity_poly.pdbx_seq_one_letter_code
_entity_poly.pdbx_strand_id
1 'polypeptide(L)'
;MADFQAILNNLLSGDNDTRNQAEEQFNGLALSVKLPHLVTALRALGASAEVKTMAAVLLRRVFLQLDYGDLHKEVDPGVLRQCQTELLQGLSSEPLPPIRRKIGDAVAEMARSSIDDDNVNHWVELLSFLFECCTLEQPHLYESALHIISVVPGVFANQLINCLDVIKGLLLKALQAPQNEVISSTF
;
A
#
# COMPACT_ATOMS: atom_id res chain seq x y z
N MET A 1 -9.25 2.63 -20.82
CA MET A 1 -9.66 3.12 -19.47
C MET A 1 -11.07 2.68 -19.09
N ALA A 2 -12.07 2.74 -19.98
CA ALA A 2 -13.44 2.31 -19.67
C ALA A 2 -13.56 0.82 -19.26
N ASP A 3 -12.76 -0.06 -19.86
CA ASP A 3 -12.88 -1.51 -19.60
C ASP A 3 -12.43 -1.91 -18.19
N PHE A 4 -11.37 -1.31 -17.64
CA PHE A 4 -10.90 -1.66 -16.30
C PHE A 4 -11.83 -1.18 -15.19
N GLN A 5 -12.44 -0.01 -15.36
CA GLN A 5 -13.44 0.48 -14.41
C GLN A 5 -14.69 -0.41 -14.42
N ALA A 6 -15.09 -0.92 -15.59
CA ALA A 6 -16.15 -1.90 -15.70
C ALA A 6 -15.80 -3.21 -14.96
N ILE A 7 -14.56 -3.71 -15.09
CA ILE A 7 -14.08 -4.88 -14.33
C ILE A 7 -14.19 -4.63 -12.82
N LEU A 8 -13.70 -3.49 -12.31
CA LEU A 8 -13.80 -3.16 -10.88
C LEU A 8 -15.25 -3.09 -10.38
N ASN A 9 -16.16 -2.51 -11.17
CA ASN A 9 -17.57 -2.46 -10.83
C ASN A 9 -18.22 -3.85 -10.85
N ASN A 10 -17.87 -4.70 -11.83
CA ASN A 10 -18.40 -6.05 -11.93
C ASN A 10 -17.90 -6.96 -10.79
N LEU A 11 -16.69 -6.73 -10.28
CA LEU A 11 -16.18 -7.39 -9.07
C LEU A 11 -16.98 -7.07 -7.81
N LEU A 12 -17.72 -5.95 -7.81
CA LEU A 12 -18.61 -5.53 -6.74
C LEU A 12 -20.07 -5.98 -6.96
N SER A 13 -20.37 -6.67 -8.06
CA SER A 13 -21.71 -7.14 -8.36
C SER A 13 -22.19 -8.17 -7.34
N GLY A 14 -23.48 -8.15 -7.02
CA GLY A 14 -24.14 -9.19 -6.22
C GLY A 14 -24.41 -10.48 -7.01
N ASP A 15 -24.26 -10.45 -8.34
CA ASP A 15 -24.39 -11.62 -9.20
C ASP A 15 -23.07 -12.40 -9.28
N ASN A 16 -23.11 -13.68 -8.91
CA ASN A 16 -21.93 -14.52 -8.84
C ASN A 16 -21.30 -14.76 -10.22
N ASP A 17 -22.11 -14.92 -11.26
CA ASP A 17 -21.60 -15.19 -12.62
C ASP A 17 -20.84 -13.97 -13.16
N THR A 18 -21.42 -12.77 -12.99
CA THR A 18 -20.77 -11.50 -13.32
C THR A 18 -19.46 -11.31 -12.55
N ARG A 19 -19.45 -11.60 -11.24
CA ARG A 19 -18.24 -11.48 -10.42
C ARG A 19 -17.16 -12.47 -10.86
N ASN A 20 -17.51 -13.74 -11.08
CA ASN A 20 -16.56 -14.76 -11.52
C ASN A 20 -15.94 -14.41 -12.89
N GLN A 21 -16.75 -13.92 -13.83
CA GLN A 21 -16.25 -13.47 -15.13
C GLN A 21 -15.29 -12.28 -14.98
N ALA A 22 -15.60 -11.32 -14.10
CA ALA A 22 -14.73 -10.19 -13.83
C ALA A 22 -13.42 -10.59 -13.13
N GLU A 23 -13.45 -11.58 -12.24
CA GLU A 23 -12.25 -12.15 -11.63
C GLU A 23 -11.36 -12.84 -12.66
N GLU A 24 -11.93 -13.63 -13.56
CA GLU A 24 -11.18 -14.29 -14.64
C GLU A 24 -10.53 -13.24 -15.58
N GLN A 25 -11.29 -12.23 -15.98
CA GLN A 25 -10.79 -11.11 -16.76
C GLN A 25 -9.66 -10.39 -16.04
N PHE A 26 -9.85 -10.04 -14.77
CA PHE A 26 -8.83 -9.39 -13.95
C PHE A 26 -7.58 -10.26 -13.85
N ASN A 27 -7.72 -11.55 -13.52
CA ASN A 27 -6.58 -12.46 -13.36
C ASN A 27 -5.78 -12.63 -14.66
N GLY A 28 -6.44 -12.62 -15.82
CA GLY A 28 -5.81 -12.70 -17.14
C GLY A 28 -5.03 -11.45 -17.58
N LEU A 29 -5.17 -10.31 -16.90
CA LEU A 29 -4.42 -9.09 -17.24
C LEU A 29 -2.95 -9.17 -16.78
N ALA A 30 -2.03 -8.60 -17.58
CA ALA A 30 -0.63 -8.45 -17.19
C ALA A 30 -0.47 -7.45 -16.02
N LEU A 31 0.57 -7.64 -15.19
CA LEU A 31 0.86 -6.75 -14.06
C LEU A 31 1.10 -5.30 -14.48
N SER A 32 1.77 -5.10 -15.62
CA SER A 32 2.02 -3.79 -16.22
C SER A 32 0.74 -3.01 -16.53
N VAL A 33 -0.41 -3.69 -16.67
CA VAL A 33 -1.73 -3.09 -16.85
C VAL A 33 -2.47 -2.97 -15.52
N LYS A 34 -2.41 -4.01 -14.68
CA LYS A 34 -3.10 -4.06 -13.37
C LYS A 34 -2.64 -2.93 -12.45
N LEU A 35 -1.33 -2.77 -12.24
CA LEU A 35 -0.81 -1.88 -11.20
C LEU A 35 -1.20 -0.41 -11.45
N PRO A 36 -0.94 0.18 -12.64
CA PRO A 36 -1.28 1.59 -12.86
C PRO A 36 -2.78 1.85 -12.74
N HIS A 37 -3.61 0.92 -13.21
CA HIS A 37 -5.05 1.06 -13.16
C HIS A 37 -5.62 0.95 -11.75
N LEU A 38 -5.11 0.03 -10.93
CA LEU A 38 -5.51 -0.08 -9.53
C LEU A 38 -5.13 1.16 -8.73
N VAL A 39 -3.91 1.69 -8.91
CA VAL A 39 -3.47 2.90 -8.21
C VAL A 39 -4.26 4.13 -8.68
N THR A 40 -4.56 4.22 -9.98
CA THR A 40 -5.45 5.27 -10.52
C THR A 40 -6.85 5.19 -9.90
N ALA A 41 -7.44 4.00 -9.80
CA ALA A 41 -8.77 3.80 -9.23
C ALA A 41 -8.83 4.20 -7.75
N LEU A 42 -7.76 3.91 -7.01
CA LEU A 42 -7.59 4.28 -5.60
C LEU A 42 -7.57 5.80 -5.40
N ARG A 43 -6.97 6.53 -6.34
CA ARG A 43 -6.83 8.00 -6.30
C ARG A 43 -7.97 8.76 -6.97
N ALA A 44 -8.86 8.09 -7.69
CA ALA A 44 -9.92 8.74 -8.45
C ALA A 44 -10.87 9.52 -7.53
N LEU A 45 -10.96 10.84 -7.72
CA LEU A 45 -11.76 11.74 -6.87
C LEU A 45 -13.25 11.42 -6.85
N GLY A 46 -13.77 10.78 -7.89
CA GLY A 46 -15.18 10.36 -8.00
C GLY A 46 -15.43 8.88 -7.73
N ALA A 47 -14.42 8.10 -7.34
CA ALA A 47 -14.62 6.68 -7.03
C ALA A 47 -15.31 6.51 -5.67
N SER A 48 -16.21 5.52 -5.59
CA SER A 48 -16.87 5.17 -4.34
C SER A 48 -15.89 4.53 -3.34
N ALA A 49 -16.27 4.52 -2.06
CA ALA A 49 -15.46 3.89 -1.02
C ALA A 49 -15.22 2.40 -1.28
N GLU A 50 -16.22 1.71 -1.85
CA GLU A 50 -16.16 0.29 -2.21
C GLU A 50 -15.14 0.05 -3.33
N VAL A 51 -15.13 0.89 -4.37
CA VAL A 51 -14.16 0.79 -5.48
C VAL A 51 -12.74 1.02 -4.98
N LYS A 52 -12.53 2.06 -4.16
CA LYS A 52 -11.21 2.33 -3.55
C LYS A 52 -10.74 1.19 -2.65
N THR A 53 -11.65 0.64 -1.84
CA THR A 53 -11.37 -0.50 -0.96
C THR A 53 -11.00 -1.74 -1.78
N MET A 54 -11.76 -2.04 -2.83
CA MET A 54 -11.47 -3.14 -3.74
C MET A 54 -10.12 -2.97 -4.41
N ALA A 55 -9.81 -1.78 -4.92
CA ALA A 55 -8.52 -1.49 -5.54
C ALA A 55 -7.35 -1.71 -4.57
N ALA A 56 -7.46 -1.23 -3.32
CA ALA A 56 -6.45 -1.44 -2.30
C ALA A 56 -6.26 -2.93 -1.93
N VAL A 57 -7.36 -3.69 -1.82
CA VAL A 57 -7.32 -5.13 -1.53
C VAL A 57 -6.69 -5.92 -2.68
N LEU A 58 -7.04 -5.60 -3.92
CA LEU A 58 -6.46 -6.24 -5.10
C LEU A 58 -4.97 -5.91 -5.25
N LEU A 59 -4.54 -4.66 -4.98
CA LEU A 59 -3.12 -4.30 -4.95
C LEU A 59 -2.35 -5.16 -3.95
N ARG A 60 -2.84 -5.24 -2.71
CA ARG A 60 -2.22 -6.10 -1.69
C ARG A 60 -2.14 -7.55 -2.14
N ARG A 61 -3.22 -8.09 -2.73
CA ARG A 61 -3.26 -9.48 -3.22
C ARG A 61 -2.24 -9.73 -4.34
N VAL A 62 -2.06 -8.77 -5.25
CA VAL A 62 -1.06 -8.85 -6.31
C VAL A 62 0.34 -8.88 -5.72
N PHE A 63 0.67 -7.96 -4.80
CA PHE A 63 2.00 -7.92 -4.18
C PHE A 63 2.29 -9.14 -3.30
N LEU A 64 1.27 -9.73 -2.66
CA LEU A 64 1.41 -10.97 -1.88
C LEU A 64 1.87 -12.17 -2.72
N GLN A 65 1.67 -12.14 -4.03
CA GLN A 65 1.98 -13.24 -4.95
C GLN A 65 3.35 -13.09 -5.61
N LEU A 66 4.06 -11.98 -5.35
CA LEU A 66 5.27 -11.60 -6.06
C LEU A 66 6.41 -11.41 -5.06
N ASP A 67 7.58 -11.93 -5.41
CA ASP A 67 8.83 -11.52 -4.77
C ASP A 67 9.49 -10.37 -5.54
N TYR A 68 10.63 -9.89 -5.03
CA TYR A 68 11.41 -8.83 -5.66
C TYR A 68 11.81 -9.19 -7.10
N GLY A 69 12.26 -10.43 -7.34
CA GLY A 69 12.70 -10.88 -8.65
C GLY A 69 11.56 -10.90 -9.66
N ASP A 70 10.39 -11.36 -9.28
CA ASP A 70 9.20 -11.47 -10.15
C ASP A 70 8.64 -10.09 -10.50
N LEU A 71 8.57 -9.19 -9.52
CA LEU A 71 8.09 -7.82 -9.73
C LEU A 71 8.94 -7.07 -10.78
N HIS A 72 10.27 -7.21 -10.71
CA HIS A 72 11.21 -6.59 -11.64
C HIS A 72 11.31 -7.27 -13.01
N LYS A 73 10.86 -8.53 -13.14
CA LYS A 73 10.76 -9.23 -14.43
C LYS A 73 9.48 -8.87 -15.18
N GLU A 74 8.37 -8.73 -14.46
CA GLU A 74 7.05 -8.55 -15.07
C GLU A 74 6.64 -7.09 -15.29
N VAL A 75 7.27 -6.15 -14.58
CA VAL A 75 6.91 -4.73 -14.61
C VAL A 75 8.13 -3.88 -14.97
N ASP A 76 7.93 -2.97 -15.92
CA ASP A 76 8.95 -1.97 -16.28
C ASP A 76 9.32 -1.12 -15.04
N PRO A 77 10.62 -0.86 -14.78
CA PRO A 77 11.05 -0.09 -13.62
C PRO A 77 10.45 1.33 -13.53
N GLY A 78 10.18 1.97 -14.66
CA GLY A 78 9.54 3.28 -14.71
C GLY A 78 8.07 3.21 -14.28
N VAL A 79 7.35 2.19 -14.75
CA VAL A 79 5.96 1.93 -14.33
C VAL A 79 5.89 1.59 -12.85
N LEU A 80 6.80 0.76 -12.36
CA LEU A 80 6.87 0.39 -10.95
C LEU A 80 7.11 1.62 -10.05
N ARG A 81 8.09 2.47 -10.40
CA ARG A 81 8.38 3.71 -9.66
C ARG A 81 7.21 4.69 -9.66
N GLN A 82 6.50 4.80 -10.78
CA GLN A 82 5.28 5.61 -10.84
C GLN A 82 4.20 5.05 -9.90
N CYS A 83 3.98 3.74 -9.92
CA CYS A 83 3.02 3.08 -9.02
C CYS A 83 3.37 3.30 -7.55
N GLN A 84 4.66 3.17 -7.18
CA GLN A 84 5.17 3.46 -5.83
C GLN A 84 4.83 4.89 -5.40
N THR A 85 5.16 5.86 -6.24
CA THR A 85 4.92 7.29 -5.98
C THR A 85 3.44 7.57 -5.79
N GLU A 86 2.61 7.07 -6.70
CA GLU A 86 1.17 7.32 -6.65
C GLU A 86 0.50 6.58 -5.47
N LEU A 87 1.00 5.42 -5.06
CA LEU A 87 0.49 4.69 -3.91
C LEU A 87 0.75 5.45 -2.60
N LEU A 88 1.95 6.03 -2.42
CA LEU A 88 2.27 6.88 -1.27
C LEU A 88 1.46 8.18 -1.25
N GLN A 89 1.21 8.78 -2.42
CA GLN A 89 0.31 9.93 -2.54
C GLN A 89 -1.14 9.57 -2.18
N GLY A 90 -1.61 8.39 -2.60
CA GLY A 90 -2.91 7.84 -2.23
C GLY A 90 -3.04 7.66 -0.72
N LEU A 91 -2.03 7.08 -0.08
CA LEU A 91 -1.99 6.91 1.38
C LEU A 91 -2.07 8.26 2.12
N SER A 92 -1.31 9.24 1.63
CA SER A 92 -1.23 10.56 2.26
C SER A 92 -2.51 11.39 2.12
N SER A 93 -3.21 11.26 1.00
CA SER A 93 -4.38 12.09 0.67
C SER A 93 -5.73 11.45 1.00
N GLU A 94 -5.78 10.16 1.29
CA GLU A 94 -7.05 9.46 1.52
C GLU A 94 -7.72 9.92 2.84
N PRO A 95 -8.91 10.53 2.81
CA PRO A 95 -9.54 11.04 4.03
C PRO A 95 -10.07 9.92 4.95
N LEU A 96 -10.51 8.78 4.40
CA LEU A 96 -11.21 7.75 5.16
C LEU A 96 -10.23 6.78 5.86
N PRO A 97 -10.20 6.71 7.21
CA PRO A 97 -9.35 5.77 7.96
C PRO A 97 -9.43 4.31 7.51
N PRO A 98 -10.61 3.70 7.26
CA PRO A 98 -10.67 2.29 6.86
C PRO A 98 -10.00 2.04 5.50
N ILE A 99 -10.11 2.98 4.56
CA ILE A 99 -9.48 2.87 3.23
C ILE A 99 -7.97 3.11 3.36
N ARG A 100 -7.56 4.17 4.08
CA ARG A 100 -6.15 4.45 4.37
C ARG A 100 -5.43 3.26 4.99
N ARG A 101 -6.09 2.50 5.87
CA ARG A 101 -5.52 1.27 6.43
C ARG A 101 -5.31 0.18 5.37
N LYS A 102 -6.24 0.01 4.44
CA LYS A 102 -6.09 -0.92 3.30
C LYS A 102 -4.98 -0.48 2.33
N ILE A 103 -4.83 0.83 2.12
CA ILE A 103 -3.70 1.38 1.36
C ILE A 103 -2.39 1.06 2.08
N GLY A 104 -2.35 1.28 3.41
CA GLY A 104 -1.20 0.95 4.25
C GLY A 104 -0.82 -0.53 4.19
N ASP A 105 -1.81 -1.43 4.17
CA ASP A 105 -1.59 -2.87 3.96
C ASP A 105 -0.95 -3.16 2.59
N ALA A 106 -1.39 -2.49 1.54
CA ALA A 106 -0.82 -2.65 0.20
C ALA A 106 0.60 -2.07 0.10
N VAL A 107 0.86 -0.91 0.72
CA VAL A 107 2.20 -0.31 0.83
C VAL A 107 3.14 -1.24 1.58
N ALA A 108 2.69 -1.81 2.70
CA ALA A 108 3.44 -2.78 3.49
C ALA A 108 3.83 -4.00 2.64
N GLU A 109 2.89 -4.55 1.87
CA GLU A 109 3.20 -5.70 1.02
C GLU A 109 4.14 -5.38 -0.13
N MET A 110 3.97 -4.20 -0.74
CA MET A 110 4.88 -3.71 -1.75
C MET A 110 6.29 -3.47 -1.17
N ALA A 111 6.38 -3.02 0.08
CA ALA A 111 7.64 -2.86 0.78
C ALA A 111 8.35 -4.21 0.98
N ARG A 112 7.62 -5.27 1.35
CA ARG A 112 8.17 -6.63 1.44
C ARG A 112 8.74 -7.11 0.11
N SER A 113 7.98 -6.94 -0.98
CA SER A 113 8.41 -7.30 -2.34
C SER A 113 9.46 -6.34 -2.91
N SER A 114 9.86 -5.29 -2.19
CA SER A 114 10.95 -4.37 -2.59
C SER A 114 12.29 -4.69 -1.90
N ILE A 115 12.34 -5.73 -1.06
CA ILE A 115 13.56 -6.17 -0.37
C ILE A 115 14.14 -7.35 -1.15
N ASP A 116 15.43 -7.29 -1.47
CA ASP A 116 16.15 -8.35 -2.16
C ASP A 116 16.73 -9.42 -1.22
N ASP A 117 17.35 -10.45 -1.78
CA ASP A 117 17.99 -11.56 -1.05
C ASP A 117 19.17 -11.10 -0.16
N ASP A 118 19.79 -9.96 -0.49
CA ASP A 118 20.87 -9.33 0.28
C ASP A 118 20.34 -8.42 1.41
N ASN A 119 19.01 -8.44 1.63
CA ASN A 119 18.32 -7.64 2.64
C ASN A 119 18.54 -6.12 2.42
N VAL A 120 18.50 -5.70 1.17
CA VAL A 120 18.50 -4.30 0.74
C VAL A 120 17.08 -3.91 0.33
N ASN A 121 16.53 -2.85 0.94
CA ASN A 121 15.27 -2.28 0.48
C ASN A 121 15.55 -1.30 -0.67
N HIS A 122 15.02 -1.59 -1.86
CA HIS A 122 15.17 -0.78 -3.07
C HIS A 122 14.18 0.37 -3.18
N TRP A 123 13.16 0.40 -2.32
CA TRP A 123 12.15 1.45 -2.30
C TRP A 123 12.55 2.59 -1.35
N VAL A 124 13.49 3.41 -1.80
CA VAL A 124 14.07 4.52 -1.02
C VAL A 124 13.00 5.56 -0.65
N GLU A 125 12.06 5.84 -1.53
CA GLU A 125 10.97 6.81 -1.33
C GLU A 125 10.07 6.44 -0.15
N LEU A 126 9.85 5.15 0.12
CA LEU A 126 9.09 4.69 1.28
C LEU A 126 9.82 5.04 2.57
N LEU A 127 11.15 4.86 2.62
CA LEU A 127 11.94 5.20 3.80
C LEU A 127 11.88 6.71 4.07
N SER A 128 12.06 7.53 3.03
CA SER A 128 11.87 8.99 3.11
C SER A 128 10.48 9.35 3.64
N PHE A 129 9.43 8.72 3.11
CA PHE A 129 8.06 8.93 3.57
C PHE A 129 7.87 8.58 5.06
N LEU A 130 8.41 7.45 5.52
CA LEU A 130 8.34 7.04 6.93
C LEU A 130 9.06 8.07 7.83
N PHE A 131 10.22 8.58 7.42
CA PHE A 131 10.92 9.64 8.16
C PHE A 131 10.11 10.94 8.21
N GLU A 132 9.53 11.36 7.09
CA GLU A 132 8.68 12.54 7.04
C GLU A 132 7.49 12.41 7.98
N CYS A 133 6.81 11.25 8.01
CA CYS A 133 5.70 10.98 8.93
C CYS A 133 6.08 11.12 10.42
N CYS A 134 7.37 10.95 10.77
CA CYS A 134 7.85 11.15 12.15
C CYS A 134 7.96 12.63 12.53
N THR A 135 8.30 13.45 11.54
CA THR A 135 8.58 14.88 11.67
C THR A 135 7.33 15.74 11.52
N LEU A 136 6.38 15.30 10.68
CA LEU A 136 5.15 16.02 10.42
C LEU A 136 4.17 15.86 11.58
N GLU A 137 3.52 16.96 11.98
CA GLU A 137 2.46 16.97 13.00
C GLU A 137 1.10 16.53 12.44
N GLN A 138 1.09 15.45 11.64
CA GLN A 138 -0.13 14.90 11.03
C GLN A 138 -0.46 13.52 11.63
N PRO A 139 -1.41 13.43 12.58
CA PRO A 139 -1.69 12.20 13.31
C PRO A 139 -2.03 11.00 12.41
N HIS A 140 -2.72 11.22 11.30
CA HIS A 140 -3.14 10.16 10.37
C HIS A 140 -1.99 9.57 9.55
N LEU A 141 -1.00 10.39 9.16
CA LEU A 141 0.22 9.91 8.49
C LEU A 141 1.11 9.14 9.45
N TYR A 142 1.22 9.67 10.67
CA TYR A 142 1.93 9.02 11.76
C TYR A 142 1.34 7.64 12.10
N GLU A 143 0.01 7.52 12.21
CA GLU A 143 -0.67 6.23 12.38
C GLU A 143 -0.41 5.29 11.21
N SER A 144 -0.42 5.79 9.97
CA SER A 144 -0.15 5.00 8.78
C SER A 144 1.29 4.46 8.76
N ALA A 145 2.27 5.28 9.17
CA ALA A 145 3.66 4.87 9.30
C ALA A 145 3.82 3.77 10.37
N LEU A 146 3.19 3.94 11.54
CA LEU A 146 3.18 2.90 12.58
C LEU A 146 2.55 1.60 12.09
N HIS A 147 1.45 1.68 11.35
CA HIS A 147 0.78 0.52 10.77
C HIS A 147 1.68 -0.22 9.75
N ILE A 148 2.37 0.51 8.87
CA ILE A 148 3.32 -0.11 7.93
C ILE A 148 4.45 -0.82 8.68
N ILE A 149 5.03 -0.16 9.69
CA ILE A 149 6.14 -0.72 10.48
C ILE A 149 5.68 -1.93 11.30
N SER A 150 4.46 -1.93 11.84
CA SER A 150 3.93 -3.08 12.60
C SER A 150 3.68 -4.28 11.69
N VAL A 151 3.20 -4.04 10.47
CA VAL A 151 2.99 -5.10 9.47
C VAL A 151 4.32 -5.59 8.89
N VAL A 152 5.31 -4.72 8.68
CA VAL A 152 6.63 -5.04 8.09
C VAL A 152 7.76 -4.44 8.93
N PRO A 153 8.14 -5.05 10.06
CA PRO A 153 9.26 -4.54 10.85
C PRO A 153 10.59 -4.51 10.07
N GLY A 154 10.74 -5.44 9.12
CA GLY A 154 11.88 -5.54 8.22
C GLY A 154 11.94 -4.48 7.12
N VAL A 155 11.01 -3.51 7.08
CA VAL A 155 10.98 -2.47 6.03
C VAL A 155 12.28 -1.67 5.94
N PHE A 156 12.99 -1.51 7.04
CA PHE A 156 14.27 -0.80 7.06
C PHE A 156 15.44 -1.65 6.58
N ALA A 157 15.26 -2.97 6.46
CA ALA A 157 16.25 -3.93 5.97
C ALA A 157 17.65 -3.67 6.58
N ASN A 158 18.71 -3.60 5.78
CA ASN A 158 20.07 -3.27 6.24
C ASN A 158 20.23 -1.85 6.84
N GLN A 159 19.25 -0.95 6.69
CA GLN A 159 19.25 0.39 7.28
C GLN A 159 18.66 0.43 8.68
N LEU A 160 18.14 -0.69 9.20
CA LEU A 160 17.47 -0.76 10.51
C LEU A 160 18.30 -0.11 11.63
N ILE A 161 19.60 -0.42 11.71
CA ILE A 161 20.51 0.11 12.73
C ILE A 161 20.56 1.64 12.69
N ASN A 162 20.59 2.22 11.49
CA ASN A 162 20.62 3.68 11.29
C ASN A 162 19.27 4.34 11.59
N CYS A 163 18.18 3.56 11.60
CA CYS A 163 16.82 4.04 11.81
C CYS A 163 16.33 3.83 13.26
N LEU A 164 17.11 3.18 14.13
CA LEU A 164 16.66 2.80 15.48
C LEU A 164 16.19 3.99 16.32
N ASP A 165 16.88 5.13 16.26
CA ASP A 165 16.47 6.33 17.00
C ASP A 165 15.13 6.89 16.51
N VAL A 166 14.86 6.80 15.22
CA VAL A 166 13.59 7.21 14.62
C VAL A 166 12.47 6.27 15.03
N ILE A 167 12.70 4.96 14.93
CA ILE A 167 11.73 3.93 15.37
C ILE A 167 11.42 4.10 16.85
N LYS A 168 12.44 4.35 17.67
CA LYS A 168 12.25 4.64 19.10
C LYS A 168 11.41 5.89 19.31
N GLY A 169 11.68 6.97 18.57
CA GLY A 169 10.89 8.21 18.61
C GLY A 169 9.41 8.00 18.24
N LEU A 170 9.15 7.20 17.20
CA LEU A 170 7.82 6.77 16.81
C LEU A 170 7.16 5.99 17.96
N LEU A 171 7.75 4.90 18.43
CA LEU A 171 7.12 4.09 19.48
C LEU A 171 6.85 4.88 20.76
N LEU A 172 7.77 5.77 21.16
CA LEU A 172 7.58 6.63 22.33
C LEU A 172 6.42 7.63 22.15
N LYS A 173 6.33 8.30 21.00
CA LYS A 173 5.19 9.19 20.71
C LYS A 173 3.87 8.43 20.71
N ALA A 174 3.86 7.19 20.22
CA ALA A 174 2.66 6.34 20.17
C ALA A 174 2.16 6.00 21.58
N LEU A 175 3.11 5.70 22.49
CA LEU A 175 2.83 5.36 23.89
C LEU A 175 2.44 6.58 24.75
N GLN A 176 2.86 7.78 24.37
CA GLN A 176 2.61 9.02 25.11
C GLN A 176 1.32 9.73 24.70
N ALA A 177 0.70 9.36 23.58
CA ALA A 177 -0.53 9.98 23.08
C ALA A 177 -1.70 9.76 24.08
N PRO A 178 -2.27 10.82 24.72
CA PRO A 178 -3.22 10.67 25.84
C PRO A 178 -4.62 10.14 25.50
N GLN A 179 -4.89 9.84 24.24
CA GLN A 179 -6.14 9.24 23.78
C GLN A 179 -5.77 8.46 22.54
N ASN A 180 -5.87 7.13 22.53
CA ASN A 180 -5.88 6.44 21.25
C ASN A 180 -6.38 5.00 21.33
N GLU A 181 -7.52 4.77 20.67
CA GLU A 181 -7.94 3.47 20.13
C GLU A 181 -6.86 2.82 19.22
N VAL A 182 -5.80 3.56 18.87
CA VAL A 182 -4.64 3.10 18.07
C VAL A 182 -3.90 1.91 18.70
N ILE A 183 -3.88 1.78 20.03
CA ILE A 183 -3.29 0.59 20.69
C ILE A 183 -4.22 -0.62 20.59
N SER A 184 -5.54 -0.41 20.60
CA SER A 184 -6.54 -1.50 20.54
C SER A 184 -6.67 -2.12 19.15
N SER A 185 -6.45 -1.35 18.08
CA SER A 185 -6.69 -1.83 16.72
C SER A 185 -5.45 -2.41 16.02
N THR A 186 -4.28 -2.40 16.67
CA THR A 186 -2.99 -2.79 16.06
C THR A 186 -2.34 -4.01 16.75
N PHE A 187 -2.98 -4.56 17.79
CA PHE A 187 -2.60 -5.82 18.45
C PHE A 187 -3.72 -6.85 18.37
#